data_AF-A0A125W4M8-F1
#
_entry.id   AF-A0A125W4M8-F1
#
_cell.length_a   1.000
_cell.length_b   1.000
_cell.length_c   1.000
_cell.angle_alpha   90.00
_cell.angle_beta   90.00
_cell.angle_gamma   90.00
#
_symmetry.space_group_name_H-M   'P 1'
#
loop_
_entity.id
_entity.type
_entity.pdbx_description
1 polymer ?
#
loop_
_entity_poly.entity_id
_entity_poly.type
_entity_poly.pdbx_seq_one_letter_code
_entity_poly.pdbx_strand_id
1 'polypeptide(L)'
;EEYLAHGSESGASMQERLKPFVEAINNLSDLTAKIVQDGAGRDIYRASVKVDGRKTAKEVIQALKAESPAIYTREYQANNGIIEFDIRSVNQEEMNKIVQRLQEIMDTKEK
;
A
#
# COMPACT_ATOMS: atom_id res chain seq x y z
N GLU A 1 19.87 -19.57 8.13
CA GLU A 1 18.53 -20.03 7.71
C GLU A 1 17.55 -19.67 8.82
N GLU A 2 16.87 -18.53 8.73
CA GLU A 2 16.03 -18.00 9.82
C GLU A 2 14.61 -17.66 9.34
N TYR A 3 14.12 -18.40 8.34
CA TYR A 3 12.89 -18.06 7.62
C TYR A 3 11.62 -18.80 8.11
N LEU A 4 11.66 -19.56 9.21
CA LEU A 4 10.54 -20.46 9.55
C LEU A 4 10.14 -20.53 11.05
N ALA A 5 10.47 -19.53 11.89
CA ALA A 5 10.21 -19.63 13.34
C ALA A 5 9.36 -18.50 13.98
N HIS A 6 8.80 -17.57 13.22
CA HIS A 6 7.84 -16.60 13.76
C HIS A 6 6.43 -16.98 13.33
N GLY A 7 5.58 -17.30 14.31
CA GLY A 7 4.13 -17.36 14.10
C GLY A 7 3.66 -16.11 13.36
N SER A 8 2.57 -16.25 12.59
CA SER A 8 1.99 -15.14 11.84
C SER A 8 1.93 -13.89 12.71
N GLU A 9 2.47 -12.78 12.20
CA GLU A 9 2.41 -11.49 12.88
C GLU A 9 0.99 -11.25 13.41
N SER A 10 0.87 -10.75 14.65
CA SER A 10 -0.44 -10.49 15.23
C SER A 10 -1.14 -9.34 14.50
N GLY A 11 -2.47 -9.38 14.49
CA GLY A 11 -3.28 -8.30 13.91
C GLY A 11 -2.93 -6.92 14.49
N ALA A 12 -2.71 -6.84 15.80
CA ALA A 12 -2.29 -5.62 16.48
C ALA A 12 -0.92 -5.10 15.95
N SER A 13 0.08 -5.96 15.81
CA SER A 13 1.40 -5.59 15.27
C SER A 13 1.29 -5.10 13.82
N MET A 14 0.47 -5.75 12.99
CA MET A 14 0.19 -5.29 11.63
C MET A 14 -0.40 -3.88 11.62
N GLN A 15 -1.39 -3.62 12.48
CA GLN A 15 -2.01 -2.30 12.57
C GLN A 15 -1.00 -1.23 13.03
N GLU A 16 -0.13 -1.55 13.98
CA GLU A 16 0.91 -0.62 14.44
C GLU A 16 1.90 -0.25 13.34
N ARG A 17 2.34 -1.23 12.53
CA ARG A 17 3.19 -0.99 11.36
C ARG A 17 2.47 -0.22 10.24
N LEU A 18 1.17 -0.44 10.08
CA LEU A 18 0.35 0.25 9.08
C LEU A 18 0.08 1.71 9.43
N LYS A 19 0.06 2.10 10.71
CA LYS A 19 -0.18 3.48 11.15
C LYS A 19 0.74 4.50 10.44
N PRO A 20 2.08 4.42 10.58
CA PRO A 20 2.96 5.39 9.93
C PRO A 20 2.89 5.33 8.41
N PHE A 21 2.64 4.16 7.84
CA PHE A 21 2.48 3.99 6.39
C PHE A 21 1.22 4.71 5.86
N VAL A 22 0.08 4.51 6.53
CA VAL A 22 -1.20 5.15 6.18
C VAL A 22 -1.14 6.65 6.42
N GLU A 23 -0.54 7.11 7.53
CA GLU A 23 -0.34 8.53 7.81
C GLU A 23 0.52 9.19 6.73
N ALA A 24 1.63 8.54 6.32
CA ALA A 24 2.48 9.08 5.27
C ALA A 24 1.76 9.18 3.92
N ILE A 25 0.94 8.20 3.55
CA ILE A 25 0.13 8.27 2.31
C ILE A 25 -0.93 9.36 2.40
N ASN A 26 -1.55 9.57 3.56
CA ASN A 26 -2.54 10.63 3.76
C ASN A 26 -1.95 12.05 3.68
N ASN A 27 -0.63 12.20 3.76
CA ASN A 27 0.04 13.48 3.50
C ASN A 27 0.29 13.73 1.99
N LEU A 28 0.08 12.72 1.14
CA LEU A 28 0.20 12.86 -0.31
C LEU A 28 -1.09 13.45 -0.88
N SER A 29 -0.95 14.37 -1.82
CA SER A 29 -2.12 14.92 -2.53
C SER A 29 -2.84 13.82 -3.31
N ASP A 30 -4.17 13.95 -3.43
CA ASP A 30 -5.03 13.07 -4.22
C ASP A 30 -5.12 11.61 -3.75
N LEU A 31 -4.58 11.29 -2.56
CA LEU A 31 -4.63 9.96 -1.96
C LEU A 31 -5.35 10.00 -0.60
N THR A 32 -6.08 8.94 -0.29
CA THR A 32 -6.66 8.73 1.04
C THR A 32 -6.50 7.28 1.44
N ALA A 33 -5.76 7.03 2.51
CA ALA A 33 -5.44 5.71 3.02
C ALA A 33 -6.16 5.43 4.34
N LYS A 34 -6.56 4.16 4.51
CA LYS A 34 -7.11 3.62 5.76
C LYS A 34 -6.68 2.19 5.98
N ILE A 35 -6.70 1.74 7.23
CA ILE A 35 -6.46 0.34 7.57
C ILE A 35 -7.78 -0.44 7.44
N VAL A 36 -7.76 -1.56 6.73
CA VAL A 36 -8.91 -2.46 6.55
C VAL A 36 -8.53 -3.89 6.95
N GLN A 37 -9.48 -4.62 7.54
CA GLN A 37 -9.33 -6.05 7.78
C GLN A 37 -9.64 -6.83 6.50
N ASP A 38 -8.95 -7.93 6.27
CA ASP A 38 -9.25 -8.85 5.17
C ASP A 38 -10.70 -9.36 5.23
N GLY A 39 -11.33 -9.51 4.06
CA GLY A 39 -12.75 -9.87 3.94
C GLY A 39 -13.15 -11.24 4.50
N ALA A 40 -12.19 -12.10 4.84
CA ALA A 40 -12.45 -13.39 5.51
C ALA A 40 -12.52 -13.29 7.04
N GLY A 41 -12.39 -12.09 7.64
CA GLY A 41 -12.44 -11.89 9.09
C GLY A 41 -11.20 -12.38 9.84
N ARG A 42 -10.12 -12.69 9.12
CA ARG A 42 -8.82 -13.04 9.70
C ARG A 42 -8.17 -11.81 10.33
N ASP A 43 -7.28 -11.99 11.31
CA ASP A 43 -6.39 -10.95 11.85
C ASP A 43 -5.31 -10.51 10.84
N ILE A 44 -5.74 -10.19 9.62
CA ILE A 44 -4.90 -9.69 8.54
C ILE A 44 -5.41 -8.30 8.21
N TYR A 45 -4.53 -7.32 8.36
CA TYR A 45 -4.83 -5.92 8.08
C TYR A 45 -4.06 -5.45 6.86
N ARG A 46 -4.66 -4.55 6.08
CA ARG A 46 -4.10 -3.96 4.87
C ARG A 46 -4.29 -2.46 4.88
N ALA A 47 -3.43 -1.76 4.14
CA ALA A 47 -3.72 -0.38 3.75
C ALA A 47 -4.61 -0.39 2.52
N SER A 48 -5.80 0.20 2.62
CA SER A 48 -6.68 0.52 1.50
C SER A 48 -6.44 1.99 1.13
N VAL A 49 -5.93 2.23 -0.07
CA VAL A 49 -5.65 3.57 -0.61
C VAL A 49 -6.64 3.88 -1.70
N LYS A 50 -7.42 4.94 -1.50
CA LYS A 50 -8.29 5.53 -2.51
C LYS A 50 -7.53 6.62 -3.25
N VAL A 51 -7.62 6.60 -4.58
CA VAL A 51 -7.03 7.60 -5.47
C VAL A 51 -8.17 8.49 -5.98
N ASP A 52 -8.14 9.76 -5.62
CA ASP A 52 -9.22 10.74 -5.86
C ASP A 52 -8.72 11.95 -6.67
N GLY A 53 -7.65 11.80 -7.45
CA GLY A 53 -7.04 12.88 -8.22
C GLY A 53 -7.04 12.72 -9.72
N ARG A 54 -6.04 13.34 -10.35
CA ARG A 54 -5.84 13.30 -11.81
C ARG A 54 -5.53 11.89 -12.32
N LYS A 55 -4.79 11.11 -11.55
CA LYS A 55 -4.44 9.72 -11.90
C LYS A 55 -5.50 8.77 -11.39
N THR A 56 -5.78 7.73 -12.16
CA THR A 56 -6.61 6.60 -11.73
C THR A 56 -5.79 5.60 -10.93
N ALA A 57 -6.45 4.79 -10.10
CA ALA A 57 -5.80 3.70 -9.38
C ALA A 57 -5.05 2.74 -10.33
N LYS A 58 -5.60 2.48 -11.53
CA LYS A 58 -4.95 1.62 -12.53
C LYS A 58 -3.62 2.19 -13.01
N GLU A 59 -3.55 3.50 -13.28
CA GLU A 59 -2.31 4.16 -13.69
C GLU A 59 -1.26 4.12 -12.59
N VAL A 60 -1.67 4.38 -11.34
CA VAL A 60 -0.77 4.26 -10.18
C VAL A 60 -0.24 2.84 -10.04
N ILE A 61 -1.10 1.82 -10.15
CA ILE A 61 -0.70 0.41 -10.10
C ILE A 61 0.28 0.06 -11.23
N GLN A 62 0.03 0.53 -12.45
CA GLN A 62 0.93 0.30 -13.57
C GLN A 62 2.31 0.93 -13.33
N ALA A 63 2.36 2.15 -12.80
CA ALA A 63 3.61 2.84 -12.48
C ALA A 63 4.39 2.17 -11.33
N LEU A 64 3.68 1.63 -10.34
CA LEU A 64 4.25 0.83 -9.25
C LEU A 64 4.87 -0.49 -9.75
N LYS A 65 4.26 -1.12 -10.76
CA LYS A 65 4.76 -2.36 -11.38
C LYS A 65 5.90 -2.13 -12.38
N ALA A 66 5.97 -0.96 -12.99
CA ALA A 66 6.89 -0.65 -14.08
C ALA A 66 8.34 -0.38 -13.63
N GLU A 67 8.55 -0.06 -12.35
CA GLU A 67 9.88 0.24 -11.82
C GLU A 67 10.41 -0.86 -10.91
N SER A 68 11.72 -0.92 -10.77
CA SER A 68 12.43 -1.93 -9.98
C SER A 68 12.77 -1.37 -8.59
N PRO A 69 12.39 -2.05 -7.49
CA PRO A 69 11.65 -3.31 -7.46
C PRO A 69 10.16 -3.13 -7.78
N ALA A 70 9.58 -4.09 -8.51
CA ALA A 70 8.17 -4.07 -8.86
C ALA A 70 7.30 -4.23 -7.60
N ILE A 71 6.42 -3.26 -7.35
CA ILE A 71 5.51 -3.28 -6.20
C ILE A 71 4.17 -3.87 -6.65
N TYR A 72 3.87 -5.07 -6.16
CA TYR A 72 2.60 -5.74 -6.43
C TYR A 72 1.56 -5.38 -5.37
N THR A 73 0.37 -5.00 -5.83
CA THR A 73 -0.76 -4.59 -5.00
C THR A 73 -1.99 -5.43 -5.31
N ARG A 74 -3.01 -5.38 -4.45
CA ARG A 74 -4.31 -5.97 -4.77
C ARG A 74 -5.18 -4.97 -5.50
N GLU A 75 -5.49 -5.31 -6.74
CA GLU A 75 -6.12 -4.40 -7.71
C GLU A 75 -7.58 -4.74 -8.04
N TYR A 76 -8.22 -5.64 -7.27
CA TYR A 76 -9.61 -6.05 -7.52
C TYR A 76 -10.62 -4.89 -7.42
N GLN A 77 -10.28 -3.83 -6.65
CA GLN A 77 -11.05 -2.59 -6.57
C GLN A 77 -10.45 -1.43 -7.37
N ALA A 78 -9.49 -1.67 -8.26
CA ALA A 78 -8.86 -0.59 -9.03
C ALA A 78 -9.87 0.19 -9.89
N ASN A 79 -10.94 -0.46 -10.35
CA ASN A 79 -12.06 0.20 -11.04
C ASN A 79 -12.82 1.21 -10.17
N ASN A 80 -12.80 1.01 -8.84
CA ASN A 80 -13.41 1.91 -7.86
C ASN A 80 -12.42 2.94 -7.33
N GLY A 81 -11.24 3.08 -7.95
CA GLY A 81 -10.18 3.97 -7.50
C GLY A 81 -9.45 3.48 -6.25
N ILE A 82 -9.55 2.19 -5.89
CA ILE A 82 -8.96 1.65 -4.66
C ILE A 82 -7.82 0.67 -4.96
N ILE A 83 -6.72 0.82 -4.22
CA ILE A 83 -5.53 -0.03 -4.23
C ILE A 83 -5.33 -0.57 -2.82
N GLU A 84 -5.23 -1.89 -2.62
CA GLU A 84 -4.82 -2.42 -1.32
C GLU A 84 -3.37 -2.89 -1.32
N PHE A 85 -2.65 -2.59 -0.24
CA PHE A 85 -1.29 -3.05 0.01
C PHE A 85 -1.30 -4.17 1.06
N ASP A 86 -0.80 -5.35 0.67
CA ASP A 86 -0.62 -6.51 1.55
C ASP A 86 0.76 -6.42 2.20
N ILE A 87 0.80 -6.13 3.51
CA ILE A 87 2.05 -5.85 4.20
C ILE A 87 2.78 -7.07 4.77
N ARG A 88 2.19 -8.27 4.63
CA ARG A 88 2.71 -9.48 5.27
C ARG A 88 4.10 -9.88 4.78
N SER A 89 4.44 -9.49 3.56
CA SER A 89 5.71 -9.83 2.91
C SER A 89 6.64 -8.63 2.73
N VAL A 90 6.26 -7.43 3.20
CA VAL A 90 7.08 -6.23 3.10
C VAL A 90 7.43 -5.72 4.48
N ASN A 91 8.66 -5.25 4.68
CA ASN A 91 9.09 -4.68 5.96
C ASN A 91 8.86 -3.15 6.02
N GLN A 92 9.24 -2.50 7.12
CA GLN A 92 9.07 -1.05 7.28
C GLN A 92 9.86 -0.23 6.26
N GLU A 93 11.08 -0.66 5.91
CA GLU A 93 11.90 0.03 4.92
C GLU A 93 11.24 -0.04 3.52
N GLU A 94 10.72 -1.19 3.14
CA GLU A 94 9.99 -1.37 1.88
C GLU A 94 8.70 -0.56 1.85
N MET A 95 7.95 -0.51 2.96
CA MET A 95 6.79 0.38 3.07
C MET A 95 7.17 1.85 2.86
N ASN A 96 8.30 2.31 3.42
CA ASN A 96 8.77 3.68 3.19
C ASN A 96 9.13 3.92 1.71
N LYS A 97 9.75 2.95 1.04
CA LYS A 97 10.02 3.02 -0.42
C LYS A 97 8.73 3.11 -1.23
N ILE A 98 7.69 2.36 -0.84
CA ILE A 98 6.37 2.43 -1.49
C ILE A 98 5.77 3.84 -1.35
N VAL A 99 5.87 4.47 -0.17
CA VAL A 99 5.40 5.86 0.04
C VAL A 99 6.15 6.83 -0.86
N GLN A 100 7.48 6.76 -0.88
CA GLN A 100 8.30 7.63 -1.74
C GLN A 100 7.90 7.45 -3.21
N ARG A 101 7.70 6.21 -3.64
CA ARG A 101 7.29 5.88 -5.00
C ARG A 101 5.91 6.46 -5.34
N LEU A 102 4.95 6.36 -4.43
CA LEU A 102 3.63 6.98 -4.58
C LEU A 102 3.78 8.51 -4.71
N GLN A 103 4.59 9.15 -3.87
CA GLN A 103 4.84 10.59 -3.96
C GLN A 103 5.40 10.98 -5.34
N GLU A 104 6.38 10.25 -5.87
CA GLU A 104 6.95 10.48 -7.21
C GLU A 104 5.88 10.33 -8.30
N ILE A 105 5.09 9.27 -8.25
CA ILE A 105 4.01 9.00 -9.21
C ILE A 105 2.96 10.12 -9.19
N MET A 106 2.58 10.60 -8.00
CA MET A 106 1.57 11.64 -7.85
C MET A 106 2.10 13.04 -8.19
N ASP A 107 3.38 13.33 -7.93
CA ASP A 107 4.00 14.62 -8.24
C ASP A 107 4.35 14.77 -9.72
N THR A 108 4.51 13.66 -10.44
CA THR A 108 4.85 13.68 -11.88
C THR A 108 3.80 14.50 -12.64
N LYS A 109 4.15 15.76 -12.94
CA LYS A 109 3.41 16.61 -13.87
C LYS A 109 3.52 15.94 -15.23
N GLU A 110 2.38 15.56 -15.79
CA GLU A 110 2.30 15.18 -17.19
C GLU A 110 3.01 16.27 -18.01
N LYS A 111 4.11 15.88 -18.67
CA LYS A 111 4.83 16.72 -19.62
C LYS A 111 4.01 16.87 -20.89
#